data_AF-A0A830GDF8-F1
#
_entry.id   AF-A0A830GDF8-F1
#
_cell.length_a   1.000
_cell.length_b   1.000
_cell.length_c   1.000
_cell.angle_alpha   90.00
_cell.angle_beta   90.00
_cell.angle_gamma   90.00
#
_symmetry.space_group_name_H-M   'P 1'
#
loop_
_entity.id
_entity.type
_entity.pdbx_description
1 polymer ?
#
loop_
_entity_poly.entity_id
_entity_poly.type
_entity_poly.pdbx_seq_one_letter_code
_entity_poly.pdbx_strand_id
1 'polypeptide(L)' 'MQVAGRDYQPGDVVWTVDPFKSGANVARIFCIVSTRTHPFEDEQFVRCTLTTTDHAVAHPLYDHY' A
#
# COMPACT_ATOMS: atom_id res chain seq x y z
N MET A 1 -5.14 5.33 -10.14
CA MET A 1 -6.33 5.87 -9.43
C MET A 1 -5.89 7.07 -8.62
N GLN A 2 -6.35 8.28 -8.96
CA GLN A 2 -5.92 9.55 -8.35
C GLN A 2 -6.83 10.00 -7.21
N VAL A 3 -6.26 10.68 -6.22
CA VAL A 3 -6.99 11.60 -5.32
C VAL A 3 -6.38 12.98 -5.52
N ALA A 4 -7.22 13.96 -5.91
CA ALA A 4 -6.89 15.39 -6.01
C ALA A 4 -5.79 15.81 -7.02
N GLY A 5 -5.70 15.15 -8.19
CA GLY A 5 -4.90 15.64 -9.32
C GLY A 5 -3.38 15.53 -9.18
N ARG A 6 -2.91 14.78 -8.19
CA ARG A 6 -1.51 14.39 -8.03
C ARG A 6 -1.40 12.87 -8.12
N ASP A 7 -0.37 12.40 -8.82
CA ASP A 7 -0.03 10.98 -8.87
C ASP A 7 0.61 10.53 -7.57
N TYR A 8 0.23 9.33 -7.14
CA TYR A 8 0.77 8.74 -5.94
C TYR A 8 2.28 8.55 -6.03
N GLN A 9 2.96 8.87 -4.94
CA GLN A 9 4.40 8.78 -4.81
C GLN A 9 4.80 7.73 -3.77
N PRO A 10 6.01 7.16 -3.87
CA PRO A 10 6.59 6.37 -2.79
C PRO A 10 6.53 7.13 -1.46
N GLY A 11 6.02 6.48 -0.41
CA GLY A 11 5.81 7.07 0.91
C GLY A 11 4.45 7.74 1.13
N ASP A 12 3.63 7.94 0.08
CA ASP A 12 2.27 8.45 0.28
C ASP A 12 1.41 7.44 1.07
N VAL A 13 0.61 7.97 1.99
CA VAL A 13 -0.39 7.21 2.75
C VAL A 13 -1.77 7.49 2.17
N VAL A 14 -2.44 6.43 1.70
CA VAL A 14 -3.69 6.54 0.94
C VAL A 14 -4.82 5.73 1.56
N TRP A 15 -6.04 6.27 1.52
CA TRP A 15 -7.26 5.57 1.88
C TRP A 15 -7.92 5.01 0.62
N THR A 16 -7.98 3.70 0.48
CA THR A 16 -8.48 3.08 -0.77
C THR A 16 -8.99 1.67 -0.54
N VAL A 17 -9.58 1.08 -1.58
CA VAL A 17 -10.20 -0.25 -1.55
C VAL A 17 -9.12 -1.32 -1.33
N ASP A 18 -9.35 -2.18 -0.34
CA ASP A 18 -8.60 -3.41 -0.11
C ASP A 18 -9.07 -4.46 -1.14
N PRO A 19 -8.21 -4.88 -2.08
CA PRO A 19 -8.60 -5.80 -3.16
C PRO A 19 -8.98 -7.19 -2.64
N PHE A 20 -8.68 -7.52 -1.38
CA PHE A 20 -9.01 -8.80 -0.75
C PHE A 20 -10.30 -8.76 0.07
N LYS A 21 -10.98 -7.61 0.14
CA LYS A 21 -12.26 -7.47 0.82
C LYS A 21 -13.41 -7.31 -0.16
N SER A 22 -14.57 -7.83 0.23
CA SER A 22 -15.85 -7.63 -0.45
C SER A 22 -16.92 -7.11 0.53
N GLY A 23 -17.95 -6.45 -0.01
CA GLY A 23 -19.09 -5.95 0.78
C GLY A 23 -18.95 -4.52 1.29
N ALA A 24 -19.57 -4.22 2.43
CA ALA A 24 -19.40 -2.93 3.12
C ALA A 24 -18.06 -2.90 3.87
N ASN A 25 -17.46 -1.70 4.03
CA ASN A 25 -16.19 -1.50 4.75
C ASN A 25 -14.95 -2.17 4.08
N VAL A 26 -14.86 -2.02 2.75
CA VAL A 26 -13.73 -2.54 1.94
C VAL A 26 -12.51 -1.63 1.95
N ALA A 27 -12.61 -0.40 2.45
CA ALA A 27 -11.50 0.54 2.39
C ALA A 27 -10.56 0.41 3.62
N ARG A 28 -9.26 0.62 3.40
CA ARG A 28 -8.21 0.63 4.42
C ARG A 28 -7.14 1.68 4.09
N ILE A 29 -6.31 1.98 5.08
CA ILE A 29 -5.11 2.79 4.92
C ILE A 29 -3.97 1.92 4.40
N PHE A 30 -3.29 2.41 3.38
CA PHE A 30 -2.09 1.80 2.82
C PHE A 30 -0.95 2.81 2.72
N CYS A 31 0.28 2.37 2.93
CA CYS A 31 1.51 3.09 2.61
C CYS A 31 2.09 2.55 1.30
N ILE A 32 2.43 3.42 0.35
CA ILE A 32 3.04 3.03 -0.93
C ILE A 32 4.54 2.85 -0.73
N VAL A 33 5.04 1.66 -1.07
CA VAL A 33 6.46 1.27 -0.88
C VAL A 33 7.17 0.87 -2.17
N SER A 34 6.44 0.79 -3.30
CA SER A 34 7.06 0.60 -4.62
C SER A 34 7.99 1.76 -4.95
N THR A 35 9.16 1.46 -5.49
CA THR A 35 10.10 2.45 -6.03
C THR A 35 9.73 2.82 -7.48
N ARG A 36 10.35 3.88 -7.99
CA ARG A 36 10.25 4.28 -9.41
C ARG A 36 10.88 3.28 -10.39
N THR A 37 11.61 2.29 -9.89
CA THR A 37 12.15 1.19 -10.69
C THR A 37 11.21 -0.01 -10.75
N HIS A 38 10.01 0.09 -10.17
CA HIS A 38 9.00 -0.95 -10.26
C HIS A 38 8.62 -1.17 -11.73
N PRO A 39 8.58 -2.42 -12.24
CA PRO A 39 8.32 -2.70 -13.67
C PRO A 39 6.99 -2.15 -14.20
N PHE A 40 6.07 -1.78 -13.30
CA PHE A 40 4.75 -1.25 -13.59
C PHE A 40 4.49 0.09 -12.86
N GLU A 41 5.51 0.95 -12.71
CA GLU A 41 5.46 2.24 -11.96
C GLU A 41 4.15 3.02 -12.16
N ASP A 42 3.65 3.10 -13.40
CA ASP A 42 2.48 3.91 -13.75
C ASP A 42 1.14 3.15 -13.71
N GLU A 43 1.17 1.83 -13.51
CA GLU A 43 -0.02 0.97 -13.53
C GLU A 43 -0.35 0.40 -12.15
N GLN A 44 0.67 0.05 -11.38
CA GLN A 44 0.54 -0.71 -10.15
C GLN A 44 1.49 -0.21 -9.07
N PHE A 45 1.02 -0.27 -7.82
CA PHE A 45 1.80 0.08 -6.65
C PHE A 45 1.94 -1.13 -5.72
N VAL A 46 3.13 -1.28 -5.15
CA VAL A 46 3.34 -2.16 -4.00
C VAL A 46 3.03 -1.36 -2.74
N ARG A 47 2.23 -1.95 -1.85
CA ARG A 47 1.67 -1.26 -0.69
C ARG A 47 1.70 -2.12 0.56
N CYS A 48 1.89 -1.48 1.70
CA CYS A 48 1.75 -2.10 3.02
C CYS A 48 0.49 -1.58 3.71
N THR A 49 -0.34 -2.47 4.24
CA THR A 49 -1.51 -2.08 5.04
C THR A 49 -1.05 -1.49 6.36
N LEU A 50 -1.64 -0.36 6.76
CA LEU A 50 -1.47 0.21 8.09
C LEU A 50 -2.65 -0.15 8.98
N THR A 51 -2.37 -0.54 10.22
CA THR A 51 -3.38 -0.97 11.18
C THR A 51 -2.94 -0.58 12.59
N THR A 52 -3.90 -0.15 13.41
CA THR A 52 -3.70 0.08 14.85
C THR A 52 -4.03 -1.15 15.69
N THR A 53 -4.59 -2.18 15.06
CA THR A 53 -4.83 -3.47 15.70
C THR A 53 -3.51 -4.21 15.79
N ASP A 54 -3.17 -4.68 17.00
CA ASP A 54 -2.00 -5.52 17.20
C ASP A 54 -2.21 -6.86 16.49
N HIS A 55 -1.29 -7.19 15.57
CA HIS A 55 -1.24 -8.48 14.92
C HIS A 55 0.08 -9.12 15.36
N ALA A 56 -0.01 -10.18 16.17
CA ALA A 56 1.09 -10.78 16.93
C ALA A 56 2.24 -11.42 16.12
N VAL A 57 2.34 -11.15 14.81
CA VAL A 57 3.38 -11.71 13.95
C VAL A 57 3.99 -10.59 13.10
N ALA A 58 5.12 -10.05 13.55
CA ALA A 58 6.02 -9.26 12.72
C ALA A 58 7.09 -10.19 12.14
N HIS A 59 7.22 -10.25 10.82
CA HIS A 59 8.35 -10.91 10.18
C HIS A 59 9.43 -9.88 9.90
N PRO A 60 10.65 -10.05 10.45
CA PRO A 60 11.76 -9.15 10.14
C PRO A 60 12.09 -9.24 8.64
N LEU A 61 12.19 -8.07 8.01
CA LEU A 61 12.73 -7.96 6.66
C LEU A 61 14.24 -7.83 6.79
N TYR A 62 14.98 -8.80 6.25
CA TYR A 62 16.42 -8.74 6.14
C TYR A 62 16.81 -8.47 4.69
N ASP A 63 17.79 -7.59 4.52
CA ASP A 63 18.55 -7.46 3.29
C ASP A 63 19.62 -8.57 3.30
N HIS A 64 19.36 -9.65 2.56
CA HIS A 64 20.39 -10.63 2.21
C HIS A 64 20.59 -10.57 0.70
N TYR A 65 21.63 -9.84 0.27
CA TYR A 65 22.16 -9.86 -1.10
C TYR A 65 22.64 -11.25 -1.52
#